data_AF-A0A4V1XQ42-F1
#
_entry.id   AF-A0A4V1XQ42-F1
#
_cell.length_a   1.000
_cell.length_b   1.000
_cell.length_c   1.000
_cell.angle_alpha   90.00
_cell.angle_beta   90.00
_cell.angle_gamma   90.00
#
_symmetry.space_group_name_H-M   'P 1'
#
loop_
_entity.id
_entity.type
_entity.pdbx_description
1 polymer ?
#
loop_
_entity_poly.entity_id
_entity_poly.type
_entity_poly.pdbx_seq_one_letter_code
_entity_poly.pdbx_strand_id
1 'polypeptide(L)'
;MVSLSATAKVGLKAAGKLDKPLRCHAFWLPEIPGPQLHLNDESFSAYESVIAKHQPLRYVLFGGQNGTDLRNLTGISVSCLDNFHGIEFHYDNNSIPLERRKLGPFLDYDYPKVVHFPINGPEGELVTGVEVDEFFYPEGDTPWWYDEGPSNWQLVTRPITIDPETTITGLYAATDKRNGLIGLGAISEVINEQVASCP
;
A
#
# COMPACT_ATOMS: atom_id res chain seq x y z
N MET A 1 -5.70 -2.35 18.53
CA MET A 1 -4.98 -1.30 17.75
C MET A 1 -3.86 -2.02 17.02
N VAL A 2 -3.96 -2.15 15.70
CA VAL A 2 -3.00 -2.91 14.89
C VAL A 2 -2.17 -1.91 14.08
N SER A 3 -0.85 -1.97 14.28
CA SER A 3 0.12 -1.31 13.38
C SER A 3 0.61 -2.34 12.38
N LEU A 4 0.51 -2.03 11.09
CA LEU A 4 1.02 -2.86 10.01
C LEU A 4 2.36 -2.27 9.54
N SER A 5 3.45 -3.00 9.78
CA SER A 5 4.76 -2.66 9.26
C SER A 5 5.13 -3.68 8.19
N ALA A 6 5.49 -3.18 7.00
CA ALA A 6 5.87 -4.00 5.86
C ALA A 6 7.28 -3.60 5.37
N THR A 7 8.25 -4.51 5.52
CA THR A 7 9.64 -4.34 5.06
C THR A 7 9.87 -4.76 3.60
N ALA A 8 10.00 -3.81 2.68
CA ALA A 8 10.18 -4.07 1.25
C ALA A 8 11.64 -3.86 0.83
N LYS A 9 12.29 -4.87 0.25
CA LYS A 9 13.59 -4.70 -0.42
C LYS A 9 13.42 -4.02 -1.78
N VAL A 10 13.14 -2.72 -1.76
CA VAL A 10 13.12 -1.91 -2.98
C VAL A 10 14.38 -1.07 -2.97
N GLY A 11 15.28 -1.33 -3.93
CA GLY A 11 16.44 -0.47 -4.20
C GLY A 11 15.96 0.87 -4.74
N LEU A 12 15.70 1.83 -3.84
CA LEU A 12 15.15 3.13 -4.20
C LEU A 12 16.21 4.20 -4.08
N LYS A 13 16.08 5.26 -4.90
CA LYS A 13 16.74 6.55 -4.66
C LYS A 13 15.71 7.45 -3.97
N ALA A 14 16.11 8.25 -2.98
CA ALA A 14 15.21 9.15 -2.26
C ALA A 14 14.44 10.03 -3.26
N ALA A 15 13.11 9.86 -3.31
CA ALA A 15 12.26 10.62 -4.20
C ALA A 15 12.18 12.10 -3.77
N GLY A 16 12.24 13.02 -4.74
CA GLY A 16 11.84 14.41 -4.56
C GLY A 16 10.33 14.54 -4.39
N LYS A 17 9.87 15.68 -3.86
CA LYS A 17 8.44 15.98 -3.69
C LYS A 17 7.74 16.00 -5.05
N LEU A 18 6.55 15.40 -5.15
CA LEU A 18 5.71 15.50 -6.34
C LEU A 18 5.24 16.95 -6.55
N ASP A 19 5.45 17.49 -7.75
CA ASP A 19 5.01 18.86 -8.12
C ASP A 19 3.49 18.98 -8.31
N LYS A 20 2.80 17.84 -8.49
CA LYS A 20 1.36 17.77 -8.77
C LYS A 20 0.70 16.57 -8.11
N PRO A 21 -0.59 16.64 -7.73
CA PRO A 21 -1.30 15.52 -7.13
C PRO A 21 -1.34 14.28 -8.04
N LEU A 22 -1.17 13.09 -7.45
CA LEU A 22 -1.15 11.82 -8.19
C LEU A 22 -2.46 11.56 -8.94
N ARG A 23 -3.60 12.01 -8.37
CA ARG A 23 -4.92 11.85 -9.00
C ARG A 23 -4.97 12.40 -10.43
N CYS A 24 -4.23 13.47 -10.70
CA CYS A 24 -4.29 14.19 -11.97
C CYS A 24 -3.26 13.72 -13.00
N HIS A 25 -2.20 13.02 -12.57
CA HIS A 25 -1.03 12.75 -13.44
C HIS A 25 -0.63 11.28 -13.50
N ALA A 26 -1.06 10.45 -12.55
CA ALA A 26 -0.82 9.02 -12.61
C ALA A 26 -1.86 8.32 -13.51
N PHE A 27 -1.43 7.24 -14.15
CA PHE A 27 -2.36 6.29 -14.78
C PHE A 27 -2.94 5.40 -13.68
N TRP A 28 -4.26 5.42 -13.48
CA TRP A 28 -4.89 4.65 -12.41
C TRP A 28 -5.64 3.44 -12.94
N LEU A 29 -5.68 2.38 -12.12
CA LEU A 29 -6.51 1.20 -12.33
C LEU A 29 -7.25 0.82 -11.04
N PRO A 30 -8.51 0.35 -11.14
CA PRO A 30 -9.27 0.15 -12.39
C PRO A 30 -9.74 1.47 -13.04
N GLU A 31 -9.91 2.52 -12.24
CA GLU A 31 -10.34 3.85 -12.65
C GLU A 31 -9.59 4.93 -11.86
N ILE A 32 -9.87 6.21 -12.08
CA ILE A 32 -9.27 7.28 -11.27
C ILE A 32 -10.01 7.33 -9.93
N PRO A 33 -9.29 7.30 -8.77
CA PRO A 33 -9.93 7.41 -7.46
C PRO A 33 -10.82 8.66 -7.36
N GLY A 34 -12.03 8.50 -6.81
CA GLY A 34 -13.01 9.57 -6.66
C GLY A 34 -12.52 10.75 -5.80
N PRO A 35 -13.01 11.99 -6.05
CA PRO A 35 -12.51 13.22 -5.42
C PRO A 35 -12.66 13.27 -3.89
N GLN A 36 -13.56 12.46 -3.32
CA GLN A 36 -13.80 12.32 -1.89
C GLN A 36 -12.75 11.46 -1.16
N LEU A 37 -11.93 10.71 -1.91
CA LEU A 37 -10.91 9.83 -1.33
C LEU A 37 -9.63 10.61 -1.10
N HIS A 38 -9.05 10.57 0.10
CA HIS A 38 -7.78 11.21 0.39
C HIS A 38 -6.64 10.29 -0.03
N LEU A 39 -5.81 10.71 -0.99
CA LEU A 39 -4.75 9.85 -1.56
C LEU A 39 -3.43 9.92 -0.79
N ASN A 40 -3.29 10.83 0.16
CA ASN A 40 -2.12 10.92 1.03
C ASN A 40 -0.79 10.85 0.25
N ASP A 41 -0.73 11.52 -0.90
CA ASP A 41 0.31 11.34 -1.91
C ASP A 41 1.64 11.99 -1.54
N GLU A 42 1.68 12.79 -0.48
CA GLU A 42 2.89 13.40 0.07
C GLU A 42 3.92 12.36 0.54
N SER A 43 3.47 11.19 1.01
CA SER A 43 4.34 10.12 1.51
C SER A 43 4.69 9.09 0.44
N PHE A 44 4.15 9.21 -0.78
CA PHE A 44 4.34 8.22 -1.83
C PHE A 44 5.71 8.38 -2.52
N SER A 45 6.55 7.37 -2.34
CA SER A 45 7.97 7.37 -2.72
C SER A 45 8.29 6.65 -4.03
N ALA A 46 7.29 6.24 -4.82
CA ALA A 46 7.56 5.53 -6.07
C ALA A 46 8.27 6.46 -7.08
N TYR A 47 9.47 6.05 -7.49
CA TYR A 47 10.41 6.79 -8.34
C TYR A 47 9.74 7.48 -9.55
N GLU A 48 10.24 8.65 -9.96
CA GLU A 48 9.80 9.35 -11.19
C GLU A 48 9.77 8.43 -12.42
N SER A 49 10.64 7.42 -12.50
CA SER A 49 10.62 6.44 -13.59
C SER A 49 9.38 5.54 -13.63
N VAL A 50 8.65 5.34 -12.52
CA VAL A 50 7.36 4.62 -12.51
C VAL A 50 6.30 5.47 -13.20
N ILE A 51 6.27 6.76 -12.87
CA ILE A 51 5.40 7.77 -13.48
C ILE A 51 5.79 8.00 -14.95
N ALA A 52 7.10 8.09 -15.25
CA ALA A 52 7.62 8.29 -16.61
C ALA A 52 7.49 7.06 -17.51
N LYS A 53 7.49 5.84 -16.95
CA LYS A 53 7.29 4.59 -17.71
C LYS A 53 5.82 4.21 -17.91
N HIS A 54 4.89 5.10 -17.56
CA HIS A 54 3.45 4.87 -17.76
C HIS A 54 2.95 3.57 -17.08
N GLN A 55 3.53 3.21 -15.93
CA GLN A 55 3.04 2.06 -15.17
C GLN A 55 1.82 2.50 -14.35
N PRO A 56 0.68 1.77 -14.44
CA PRO A 56 -0.51 2.17 -13.74
C PRO A 56 -0.39 1.94 -12.23
N LEU A 57 -0.82 2.91 -11.44
CA LEU A 57 -1.11 2.74 -10.02
C LEU A 57 -2.41 1.96 -9.90
N ARG A 58 -2.34 0.81 -9.21
CA ARG A 58 -3.53 0.04 -8.85
C ARG A 58 -3.93 0.40 -7.44
N TYR A 59 -5.22 0.57 -7.19
CA TYR A 59 -5.72 0.74 -5.84
C TYR A 59 -6.79 -0.28 -5.49
N VAL A 60 -6.97 -0.47 -4.19
CA VAL A 60 -8.02 -1.30 -3.60
C VAL A 60 -8.65 -0.53 -2.44
N LEU A 61 -9.97 -0.56 -2.36
CA LEU A 61 -10.73 0.00 -1.22
C LEU A 61 -11.21 -1.14 -0.33
N PHE A 62 -10.33 -1.60 0.54
CA PHE A 62 -10.59 -2.71 1.45
C PHE A 62 -11.62 -2.34 2.54
N GLY A 63 -11.68 -1.07 2.94
CA GLY A 63 -12.70 -0.57 3.85
C GLY A 63 -14.07 -0.40 3.18
N GLY A 64 -14.14 -0.50 1.85
CA GLY A 64 -15.34 -0.14 1.11
C GLY A 64 -15.66 1.34 1.19
N GLN A 65 -16.75 1.74 0.53
CA GLN A 65 -17.15 3.14 0.49
C GLN A 65 -17.48 3.63 1.91
N ASN A 66 -16.86 4.71 2.35
CA ASN A 66 -17.04 5.27 3.70
C ASN A 66 -16.76 4.24 4.82
N GLY A 67 -15.90 3.25 4.59
CA GLY A 67 -15.50 2.27 5.61
C GLY A 67 -16.54 1.20 5.95
N THR A 68 -17.57 0.99 5.12
CA THR A 68 -18.65 0.00 5.37
C THR A 68 -18.16 -1.42 5.63
N ASP A 69 -17.03 -1.80 5.05
CA ASP A 69 -16.49 -3.17 5.12
C ASP A 69 -15.43 -3.33 6.21
N LEU A 70 -15.02 -2.26 6.89
CA LEU A 70 -14.02 -2.32 7.97
C LEU A 70 -14.45 -3.23 9.12
N ARG A 71 -15.74 -3.22 9.45
CA ARG A 71 -16.33 -4.09 10.49
C ARG A 71 -16.28 -5.57 10.12
N ASN A 72 -16.11 -5.89 8.85
CA ASN A 72 -16.00 -7.28 8.38
C ASN A 72 -14.56 -7.71 8.19
N LEU A 73 -13.57 -6.82 8.32
CA LEU A 73 -12.16 -7.13 8.08
C LEU A 73 -11.61 -8.00 9.22
N THR A 74 -11.15 -9.20 8.89
CA THR A 74 -10.64 -10.21 9.84
C THR A 74 -9.13 -10.38 9.78
N GLY A 75 -8.48 -9.87 8.74
CA GLY A 75 -7.03 -9.89 8.65
C GLY A 75 -6.47 -9.37 7.34
N ILE A 76 -5.14 -9.29 7.30
CA ILE A 76 -4.34 -8.92 6.15
C ILE A 76 -3.27 -9.99 5.96
N SER A 77 -3.11 -10.49 4.74
CA SER A 77 -1.97 -11.33 4.37
C SER A 77 -1.09 -10.58 3.39
N VAL A 78 0.22 -10.72 3.56
CA VAL A 78 1.21 -10.19 2.64
C VAL A 78 1.99 -11.37 2.05
N SER A 79 2.08 -11.43 0.72
CA SER A 79 2.85 -12.44 0.01
C SER A 79 4.22 -11.90 -0.41
N CYS A 80 5.25 -12.66 -0.07
CA CYS A 80 6.65 -12.33 -0.31
C CYS A 80 7.36 -13.48 -1.03
N LEU A 81 8.25 -13.15 -1.95
CA LEU A 81 9.35 -14.04 -2.32
C LEU A 81 10.62 -13.53 -1.61
N ASP A 82 11.41 -12.75 -2.35
CA ASP A 82 12.50 -11.92 -1.82
C ASP A 82 12.05 -10.47 -1.55
N ASN A 83 11.01 -10.03 -2.26
CA ASN A 83 10.32 -8.73 -2.12
C ASN A 83 8.81 -8.96 -1.93
N PHE A 84 8.07 -7.91 -1.56
CA PHE A 84 6.61 -7.95 -1.51
C PHE A 84 5.99 -7.99 -2.89
N HIS A 85 4.97 -8.82 -3.08
CA HIS A 85 4.26 -8.93 -4.35
C HIS A 85 2.78 -8.61 -4.23
N GLY A 86 2.14 -9.08 -3.16
CA GLY A 86 0.71 -8.92 -2.99
C GLY A 86 0.29 -8.67 -1.55
N ILE A 87 -0.78 -7.91 -1.41
CA ILE A 87 -1.52 -7.74 -0.16
C ILE A 87 -2.93 -8.29 -0.39
N GLU A 88 -3.40 -9.15 0.50
CA GLU A 88 -4.75 -9.72 0.51
C GLU A 88 -5.48 -9.36 1.80
N PHE A 89 -6.71 -8.86 1.66
CA PHE A 89 -7.60 -8.50 2.75
C PHE A 89 -8.63 -9.61 2.96
N HIS A 90 -8.75 -10.05 4.21
CA HIS A 90 -9.64 -11.12 4.63
C HIS A 90 -10.83 -10.57 5.35
N TYR A 91 -12.00 -11.16 5.09
CA TYR A 91 -13.25 -10.72 5.65
C TYR A 91 -13.98 -11.92 6.26
N ASP A 92 -14.80 -11.67 7.28
CA ASP A 92 -15.73 -12.67 7.81
C ASP A 92 -16.80 -13.03 6.75
N ASN A 93 -17.08 -12.10 5.83
CA ASN A 93 -18.02 -12.28 4.74
C ASN A 93 -17.32 -12.56 3.39
N ASN A 94 -17.57 -13.74 2.82
CA ASN A 94 -17.05 -14.13 1.50
C ASN A 94 -17.69 -13.39 0.30
N SER A 95 -18.60 -12.43 0.54
CA SER A 95 -19.30 -11.68 -0.51
C SER A 95 -18.45 -10.58 -1.16
N ILE A 96 -17.28 -10.25 -0.61
CA ILE A 96 -16.41 -9.20 -1.17
C ILE A 96 -15.70 -9.75 -2.43
N PRO A 97 -15.82 -9.09 -3.60
CA PRO A 97 -15.20 -9.55 -4.83
C PRO A 97 -13.67 -9.51 -4.73
N LEU A 98 -12.97 -10.40 -5.46
CA LEU A 98 -11.53 -10.60 -5.33
C LEU A 98 -10.73 -9.33 -5.67
N GLU A 99 -11.22 -8.54 -6.61
CA GLU A 99 -10.64 -7.28 -7.07
C GLU A 99 -10.61 -6.23 -5.97
N ARG A 100 -11.49 -6.35 -4.97
CA ARG A 100 -11.53 -5.48 -3.78
C ARG A 100 -10.77 -6.04 -2.59
N ARG A 101 -10.23 -7.26 -2.72
CA ARG A 101 -9.47 -7.95 -1.68
C ARG A 101 -7.97 -7.98 -1.95
N LYS A 102 -7.53 -7.71 -3.18
CA LYS A 102 -6.14 -7.92 -3.58
C LYS A 102 -5.50 -6.67 -4.17
N LEU A 103 -4.31 -6.37 -3.69
CA LEU A 103 -3.42 -5.35 -4.26
C LEU A 103 -2.11 -6.01 -4.70
N GLY A 104 -1.75 -5.83 -5.97
CA GLY A 104 -0.54 -6.41 -6.57
C GLY A 104 -0.73 -7.82 -7.16
N PRO A 105 0.24 -8.30 -7.94
CA PRO A 105 0.18 -9.64 -8.51
C PRO A 105 0.35 -10.68 -7.39
N PHE A 106 -0.69 -11.50 -7.17
CA PHE A 106 -0.51 -12.73 -6.40
C PHE A 106 0.24 -13.70 -7.31
N LEU A 107 1.48 -14.03 -6.94
CA LEU A 107 2.28 -14.93 -7.74
C LEU A 107 1.83 -16.37 -7.49
N ASP A 108 1.55 -17.09 -8.58
CA ASP A 108 1.29 -18.53 -8.59
C ASP A 108 2.63 -19.31 -8.61
N TYR A 109 3.56 -18.90 -7.74
CA TYR A 109 4.76 -19.70 -7.48
C TYR A 109 4.44 -20.71 -6.37
N ASP A 110 5.13 -21.85 -6.38
CA ASP A 110 4.92 -22.91 -5.40
C ASP A 110 5.37 -22.55 -3.96
N TYR A 111 6.00 -21.38 -3.74
CA TYR A 111 6.69 -21.07 -2.47
C TYR A 111 6.59 -19.62 -1.92
N PRO A 112 5.55 -18.79 -2.19
CA PRO A 112 5.46 -17.48 -1.56
C PRO A 112 5.40 -17.64 -0.03
N LYS A 113 6.27 -16.91 0.67
CA LYS A 113 6.14 -16.73 2.12
C LYS A 113 4.94 -15.82 2.33
N VAL A 114 3.94 -16.31 3.06
CA VAL A 114 2.76 -15.53 3.41
C VAL A 114 2.86 -15.16 4.89
N VAL A 115 2.87 -13.86 5.18
CA VAL A 115 2.76 -13.34 6.55
C VAL A 115 1.32 -12.93 6.76
N HIS A 116 0.71 -13.38 7.85
CA HIS A 116 -0.68 -13.07 8.19
C HIS A 116 -0.77 -12.22 9.44
N PHE A 117 -1.58 -11.17 9.37
CA PHE A 117 -1.88 -10.23 10.42
C PHE A 117 -3.38 -10.31 10.73
N PRO A 118 -3.79 -10.86 11.89
CA PRO A 118 -5.19 -10.85 12.28
C PRO A 118 -5.64 -9.41 12.59
N ILE A 119 -6.87 -9.07 12.23
CA ILE A 119 -7.52 -7.81 12.57
C ILE A 119 -8.90 -8.14 13.10
N ASN A 120 -9.27 -7.64 14.27
CA ASN A 120 -10.62 -7.84 14.80
C ASN A 120 -11.54 -6.66 14.43
N GLY A 121 -11.84 -6.52 13.14
CA GLY A 121 -12.74 -5.49 12.61
C GLY A 121 -14.13 -5.45 13.27
N PRO A 122 -14.79 -6.60 13.54
CA PRO A 122 -16.09 -6.62 14.22
C PRO A 122 -16.08 -5.90 15.57
N GLU A 123 -15.04 -6.13 16.37
CA GLU A 123 -14.81 -5.48 17.68
C GLU A 123 -14.20 -4.07 17.55
N GLY A 124 -14.06 -3.55 16.33
CA GLY A 124 -13.65 -2.17 16.07
C GLY A 124 -12.14 -1.97 15.93
N GLU A 125 -11.35 -3.02 15.69
CA GLU A 125 -9.95 -2.82 15.31
C GLU A 125 -9.82 -2.23 13.92
N LEU A 126 -9.00 -1.19 13.82
CA LEU A 126 -8.76 -0.45 12.58
C LEU A 126 -7.27 -0.40 12.27
N VAL A 127 -6.96 -0.34 10.97
CA VAL A 127 -5.63 0.00 10.48
C VAL A 127 -5.45 1.51 10.64
N THR A 128 -4.54 1.90 11.54
CA THR A 128 -4.32 3.31 11.91
C THR A 128 -3.03 3.90 11.34
N GLY A 129 -2.14 3.04 10.84
CA GLY A 129 -0.88 3.44 10.24
C GLY A 129 -0.31 2.33 9.38
N VAL A 130 0.46 2.75 8.37
CA VAL A 130 1.20 1.86 7.49
C VAL A 130 2.62 2.39 7.40
N GLU A 131 3.58 1.52 7.65
CA GLU A 131 5.00 1.82 7.52
C GLU A 131 5.60 0.98 6.40
N VAL A 132 6.40 1.62 5.56
CA VAL A 132 7.14 0.97 4.47
C VAL A 132 8.62 1.05 4.80
N ASP A 133 9.29 -0.08 4.92
CA ASP A 133 10.75 -0.06 4.92
C ASP A 133 11.25 -0.16 3.48
N GLU A 134 12.17 0.74 3.14
CA GLU A 134 12.79 0.84 1.82
C GLU A 134 14.30 0.69 1.97
N PHE A 135 14.94 0.06 0.98
CA PHE A 135 16.40 -0.04 0.97
C PHE A 135 16.97 0.98 -0.01
N PHE A 136 17.66 1.98 0.51
CA PHE A 136 18.26 3.03 -0.32
C PHE A 136 19.73 2.76 -0.58
N TYR A 137 20.17 3.04 -1.82
CA TYR A 137 21.58 3.12 -2.18
C TYR A 137 22.04 4.58 -2.15
N PRO A 138 22.82 4.99 -1.13
CA PRO A 138 23.46 6.31 -1.13
C PRO A 138 24.53 6.34 -2.23
N GLU A 139 24.17 6.98 -3.33
CA GLU A 139 25.03 7.46 -4.43
C GLU A 139 26.31 6.67 -4.76
N GLY A 140 26.28 6.08 -5.95
CA GLY A 140 27.43 5.64 -6.75
C GLY A 140 26.91 5.42 -8.17
N ASP A 141 27.61 5.91 -9.18
CA ASP A 141 27.21 5.86 -10.60
C ASP A 141 27.24 4.44 -11.21
N THR A 142 27.30 3.39 -10.40
CA THR A 142 27.41 2.01 -10.86
C THR A 142 26.02 1.36 -11.03
N PRO A 143 25.68 0.87 -12.24
CA PRO A 143 24.44 0.13 -12.47
C PRO A 143 24.36 -1.15 -11.62
N TRP A 144 23.15 -1.48 -11.14
CA TRP A 144 22.79 -2.64 -10.29
C TRP A 144 23.22 -4.04 -10.79
N TRP A 145 23.80 -4.14 -11.99
CA TRP A 145 24.28 -5.38 -12.59
C TRP A 145 25.80 -5.56 -12.50
N TYR A 146 26.52 -4.60 -11.90
CA TYR A 146 27.90 -4.75 -11.47
C TYR A 146 27.96 -4.81 -9.94
N ASP A 147 28.74 -5.78 -9.47
CA ASP A 147 29.19 -6.06 -8.10
C ASP A 147 28.33 -6.92 -7.18
N GLU A 148 29.04 -7.89 -6.62
CA GLU A 148 28.70 -8.68 -5.45
C GLU A 148 28.19 -7.74 -4.34
N GLY A 149 26.98 -8.03 -3.85
CA GLY A 149 26.15 -7.08 -3.10
C GLY A 149 26.90 -6.32 -1.99
N PRO A 150 26.90 -4.97 -1.99
CA PRO A 150 27.79 -4.22 -1.12
C PRO A 150 27.14 -3.79 0.20
N SER A 151 28.00 -3.68 1.21
CA SER A 151 27.80 -3.44 2.65
C SER A 151 27.15 -2.11 3.07
N ASN A 152 26.60 -1.32 2.15
CA ASN A 152 26.16 0.07 2.43
C ASN A 152 24.65 0.32 2.21
N TRP A 153 23.85 -0.73 2.03
CA TRP A 153 22.39 -0.58 1.93
C TRP A 153 21.84 -0.03 3.25
N GLN A 154 21.09 1.07 3.17
CA GLN A 154 20.43 1.64 4.32
C GLN A 154 18.95 1.29 4.29
N LEU A 155 18.48 0.66 5.35
CA LEU A 155 17.05 0.49 5.60
C LEU A 155 16.49 1.82 6.12
N VAL A 156 15.50 2.36 5.42
CA VAL A 156 14.78 3.55 5.82
C VAL A 156 13.31 3.19 5.98
N THR A 157 12.82 3.26 7.22
CA THR A 157 11.39 3.15 7.50
C THR A 157 10.72 4.49 7.22
N ARG A 158 9.66 4.47 6.42
CA ARG A 158 8.85 5.65 6.11
C ARG A 158 7.41 5.40 6.52
N PRO A 159 6.88 6.15 7.51
CA PRO A 159 5.45 6.11 7.79
C PRO A 159 4.69 6.79 6.65
N ILE A 160 3.58 6.17 6.23
CA ILE A 160 2.62 6.83 5.34
C ILE A 160 1.78 7.76 6.19
N THR A 161 1.97 9.06 6.00
CA THR A 161 1.15 10.09 6.67
C THR A 161 -0.25 10.06 6.07
N ILE A 162 -1.28 10.15 6.92
CA ILE A 162 -2.68 10.25 6.48
C ILE A 162 -3.28 11.59 6.91
N ASP A 163 -4.24 12.08 6.14
CA ASP A 163 -4.95 13.31 6.47
C ASP A 163 -5.63 13.20 7.85
N PRO A 164 -5.56 14.25 8.70
CA PRO A 164 -6.20 14.25 10.01
C PRO A 164 -7.69 13.94 9.93
N GLU A 165 -8.23 13.27 10.95
CA GLU A 165 -9.66 12.92 11.06
C GLU A 165 -10.17 11.94 9.98
N THR A 166 -9.26 11.34 9.22
CA THR A 166 -9.58 10.28 8.26
C THR A 166 -9.15 8.91 8.76
N THR A 167 -9.79 7.87 8.24
CA THR A 167 -9.46 6.47 8.51
C THR A 167 -8.98 5.81 7.23
N ILE A 168 -7.96 4.95 7.33
CA ILE A 168 -7.44 4.19 6.18
C ILE A 168 -8.51 3.20 5.71
N THR A 169 -8.98 3.37 4.48
CA THR A 169 -9.98 2.51 3.85
C THR A 169 -9.47 1.88 2.55
N GLY A 170 -8.28 2.26 2.09
CA GLY A 170 -7.68 1.67 0.91
C GLY A 170 -6.18 1.81 0.87
N LEU A 171 -5.58 1.10 -0.08
CA LEU A 171 -4.17 1.22 -0.42
C LEU A 171 -4.05 1.34 -1.93
N TYR A 172 -3.01 2.03 -2.40
CA TYR A 172 -2.59 2.00 -3.80
C TYR A 172 -1.13 1.63 -3.91
N ALA A 173 -0.78 1.02 -5.03
CA ALA A 173 0.58 0.55 -5.26
C ALA A 173 1.01 0.73 -6.70
N ALA A 174 2.30 1.00 -6.85
CA ALA A 174 3.04 0.77 -8.07
C ALA A 174 3.62 -0.65 -8.05
N THR A 175 3.53 -1.35 -9.17
CA THR A 175 4.11 -2.70 -9.30
C THR A 175 5.00 -2.81 -10.53
N ASP A 176 6.10 -3.53 -10.37
CA ASP A 176 6.97 -3.95 -11.44
C ASP A 176 6.95 -5.48 -11.56
N LYS A 177 6.94 -5.99 -12.79
CA LYS A 177 6.84 -7.42 -13.05
C LYS A 177 8.02 -8.22 -12.48
N ARG A 178 9.20 -7.62 -12.35
CA ARG A 178 10.42 -8.27 -11.84
C ARG A 178 10.56 -8.07 -10.34
N ASN A 179 10.26 -6.87 -9.85
CA ASN A 179 10.58 -6.49 -8.48
C ASN A 179 9.40 -6.56 -7.50
N GLY A 180 8.17 -6.80 -7.99
CA GLY A 180 6.97 -6.84 -7.16
C GLY A 180 6.41 -5.45 -6.88
N LEU A 181 5.98 -5.20 -5.65
CA LEU A 181 5.46 -3.92 -5.19
C LEU A 181 6.64 -2.96 -4.97
N ILE A 182 6.67 -1.87 -5.73
CA ILE A 182 7.80 -0.92 -5.76
C ILE A 182 7.45 0.46 -5.18
N GLY A 183 6.21 0.62 -4.72
CA GLY A 183 5.75 1.79 -3.98
C GLY A 183 4.36 1.54 -3.45
N LEU A 184 4.10 2.01 -2.23
CA LEU A 184 2.84 1.84 -1.52
C LEU A 184 2.36 3.20 -1.01
N GLY A 185 1.08 3.47 -1.16
CA GLY A 185 0.41 4.64 -0.60
C GLY A 185 -0.92 4.25 0.04
N ALA A 186 -1.45 5.14 0.89
CA ALA A 186 -2.70 4.91 1.60
C ALA A 186 -3.84 5.77 1.04
N ILE A 187 -5.02 5.19 0.96
CA ILE A 187 -6.27 5.92 0.73
C ILE A 187 -7.01 6.00 2.06
N SER A 188 -7.46 7.19 2.43
CA SER A 188 -8.27 7.41 3.61
C SER A 188 -9.56 8.17 3.31
N GLU A 189 -10.55 7.99 4.19
CA GLU A 189 -11.88 8.59 4.09
C GLU A 189 -12.32 9.14 5.44
N VAL A 190 -13.13 10.20 5.43
CA VAL A 190 -13.88 10.64 6.61
C VAL A 190 -15.02 9.66 6.83
N ILE A 191 -14.94 8.88 7.91
CA ILE A 191 -15.99 7.94 8.29
C ILE A 191 -16.93 8.65 9.24
N ASN A 192 -18.13 8.97 8.76
CA ASN A 192 -19.20 9.46 9.63
C ASN A 192 -19.65 8.28 10.49
N GLU A 193 -19.12 8.16 11.71
CA GLU A 193 -19.77 7.38 12.74
C GLU A 193 -21.18 7.95 12.90
N GLN A 194 -22.19 7.15 12.55
CA GLN A 194 -23.57 7.52 12.86
C GLN A 194 -23.62 7.85 14.35
N VAL A 195 -23.98 9.10 14.62
CA VAL A 195 -24.32 9.63 15.94
C VAL A 195 -25.06 8.52 16.69
N ALA A 196 -24.46 8.08 17.80
CA ALA A 196 -25.16 7.28 18.77
C ALA A 196 -26.39 8.08 19.22
N SER A 197 -27.54 7.83 18.61
CA SER A 197 -28.83 8.17 19.20
C SER A 197 -29.01 7.21 20.36
N CYS A 198 -28.51 7.61 21.53
CA CYS A 198 -28.95 7.03 22.80
C CYS A 198 -30.46 7.32 22.98
N PRO A 199 -31.17 6.39 23.65
CA PRO A 199 -32.64 6.27 23.60
C PRO A 199 -33.41 7.44 24.21
#